data_AF-A0A938V9P2-F1
#
_entry.id   AF-A0A938V9P2-F1
#
_cell.length_a   1.000
_cell.length_b   1.000
_cell.length_c   1.000
_cell.angle_alpha   90.00
_cell.angle_beta   90.00
_cell.angle_gamma   90.00
#
_symmetry.space_group_name_H-M   'P 1'
#
loop_
_entity.id
_entity.type
_entity.pdbx_description
1 polymer ?
#
loop_
_entity_poly.entity_id
_entity_poly.type
_entity_poly.pdbx_seq_one_letter_code
_entity_poly.pdbx_strand_id
1 'polypeptide(L)'
;TGTPVGKAIKAVDILREEGIFLRLMYVASPLEISRDDLIHAASTGLIFTIEDHNVNAGLGSIIADKLATARITCPIHKIGVNEYPLSGTADDLYKYFKMDHASLVKTFKQVLAL
;
A
#
# COMPACT_ATOMS: atom_id res chain seq x y z
N THR A 1 -0.14 6.09 2.47
CA THR A 1 -0.04 7.37 3.19
C THR A 1 0.80 8.34 2.39
N GLY A 2 0.79 9.64 2.71
CA GLY A 2 1.66 10.64 2.10
C GLY A 2 1.43 10.89 0.59
N THR A 3 2.50 11.29 -0.09
CA THR A 3 2.50 11.73 -1.50
C THR A 3 1.97 10.70 -2.52
N PRO A 4 2.16 9.37 -2.35
CA PRO A 4 1.63 8.37 -3.29
C PRO A 4 0.11 8.23 -3.33
N VAL A 5 -0.64 8.87 -2.42
CA VAL A 5 -2.10 8.68 -2.31
C VAL A 5 -2.84 9.01 -3.61
N GLY A 6 -2.48 10.09 -4.29
CA GLY A 6 -3.08 10.43 -5.58
C GLY A 6 -2.82 9.37 -6.66
N LYS A 7 -1.67 8.69 -6.62
CA LYS A 7 -1.31 7.59 -7.52
C LYS A 7 -2.11 6.33 -7.19
N ALA A 8 -2.31 6.04 -5.90
CA ALA A 8 -3.14 4.93 -5.44
C ALA A 8 -4.62 5.08 -5.79
N ILE A 9 -5.19 6.29 -5.65
CA ILE A 9 -6.58 6.59 -6.06
C ILE A 9 -6.77 6.25 -7.54
N LYS A 10 -5.90 6.79 -8.41
CA LYS A 10 -5.94 6.52 -9.86
C LYS A 10 -5.84 5.02 -10.17
N ALA A 11 -4.95 4.29 -9.51
CA ALA A 11 -4.80 2.86 -9.71
C ALA A 11 -6.07 2.06 -9.32
N VAL A 12 -6.70 2.42 -8.20
CA VAL A 12 -7.96 1.79 -7.75
C VAL A 12 -9.11 2.11 -8.69
N ASP A 13 -9.18 3.34 -9.23
CA ASP A 13 -10.20 3.72 -10.19
C ASP A 13 -10.06 2.93 -11.51
N ILE A 14 -8.84 2.78 -12.03
CA ILE A 14 -8.56 1.95 -13.22
C ILE A 14 -9.00 0.50 -12.98
N LEU A 15 -8.63 -0.09 -11.85
CA LEU A 15 -9.04 -1.46 -11.52
C LEU A 15 -10.56 -1.60 -11.40
N ARG A 16 -11.24 -0.59 -10.86
CA ARG A 16 -12.70 -0.58 -10.76
C ARG A 16 -13.36 -0.63 -12.13
N GLU A 17 -12.83 0.10 -13.11
CA GLU A 17 -13.31 0.07 -14.51
C GLU A 17 -13.15 -1.31 -15.15
N GLU A 18 -12.16 -2.09 -14.71
CA GLU A 18 -11.92 -3.47 -15.13
C GLU A 18 -12.70 -4.52 -14.30
N GLY A 19 -13.56 -4.09 -13.38
CA GLY A 19 -14.35 -4.98 -12.52
C GLY A 19 -13.60 -5.55 -11.31
N ILE A 20 -12.41 -5.01 -10.98
CA ILE A 20 -11.61 -5.38 -9.81
C ILE A 20 -11.80 -4.33 -8.72
N PHE A 21 -12.47 -4.71 -7.63
CA PHE A 21 -12.83 -3.79 -6.56
C PHE A 21 -11.85 -3.89 -5.39
N LEU A 22 -11.04 -2.85 -5.20
CA LEU A 22 -10.20 -2.70 -4.01
C LEU A 22 -10.78 -1.66 -3.05
N ARG A 23 -10.68 -1.94 -1.75
CA ARG A 23 -10.93 -0.94 -0.70
C ARG A 23 -9.68 -0.08 -0.54
N LEU A 24 -9.85 1.25 -0.63
CA LEU A 24 -8.78 2.20 -0.38
C LEU A 24 -8.99 2.88 0.97
N MET A 25 -7.95 2.88 1.81
CA MET A 25 -7.93 3.59 3.09
C MET A 25 -6.78 4.60 3.10
N TYR A 26 -7.09 5.86 3.39
CA TYR A 26 -6.08 6.87 3.63
C TYR A 26 -5.69 6.87 5.10
N VAL A 27 -4.41 6.63 5.37
CA VAL A 27 -3.84 6.68 6.73
C VAL A 27 -3.03 7.97 6.86
N ALA A 28 -3.57 8.97 7.55
CA ALA A 28 -2.89 10.24 7.80
C ALA A 28 -1.77 10.11 8.86
N SER A 29 -2.04 9.33 9.91
CA SER A 29 -1.15 9.12 11.06
C SER A 29 -0.87 7.61 11.23
N PRO A 30 0.26 7.09 10.74
CA PRO A 30 0.57 5.65 10.82
C PRO A 30 0.59 5.09 12.24
N LEU A 31 0.95 5.93 13.22
CA LEU A 31 1.06 5.52 14.63
C LEU A 31 -0.31 5.39 15.31
N GLU A 32 -1.32 6.09 14.83
CA GLU A 32 -2.64 6.22 15.47
C GLU A 32 -3.73 5.37 14.78
N ILE A 33 -3.35 4.39 13.96
CA ILE A 33 -4.31 3.45 13.36
C ILE A 33 -5.04 2.68 14.47
N SER A 34 -6.37 2.74 14.43
CA SER A 34 -7.25 2.10 15.41
C SER A 34 -7.32 0.58 15.19
N ARG A 35 -7.74 -0.16 16.22
CA ARG A 35 -7.95 -1.60 16.11
C ARG A 35 -9.06 -1.95 15.12
N ASP A 36 -10.12 -1.15 15.07
CA ASP A 36 -11.27 -1.38 14.19
C ASP A 36 -10.88 -1.18 12.73
N ASP A 37 -10.06 -0.16 12.43
CA ASP A 37 -9.50 0.04 11.10
C ASP A 37 -8.66 -1.16 10.64
N LEU A 38 -7.86 -1.74 11.54
CA LEU A 38 -7.06 -2.94 11.24
C LEU A 38 -7.94 -4.15 10.97
N ILE A 39 -9.03 -4.35 11.73
CA ILE A 39 -9.98 -5.43 11.50
C ILE A 39 -10.68 -5.24 10.15
N HIS A 40 -11.12 -4.02 9.86
CA HIS A 40 -11.76 -3.68 8.59
C HIS A 40 -10.84 -3.83 7.39
N ALA A 41 -9.54 -3.54 7.55
CA ALA A 41 -8.54 -3.79 6.52
C ALA A 41 -8.27 -5.29 6.37
N ALA A 42 -8.08 -6.02 7.48
CA ALA A 42 -7.78 -7.45 7.45
C ALA A 42 -8.94 -8.30 6.91
N SER A 43 -10.19 -7.86 7.09
CA SER A 43 -11.36 -8.59 6.60
C SER A 43 -11.44 -8.68 5.08
N THR A 44 -10.62 -7.93 4.33
CA THR A 44 -10.52 -8.04 2.87
C THR A 44 -9.62 -9.20 2.43
N GLY A 45 -8.97 -9.89 3.36
CA GLY A 45 -8.13 -11.07 3.10
C GLY A 45 -6.71 -10.75 2.64
N LEU A 46 -6.43 -9.51 2.23
CA LEU A 46 -5.10 -9.03 1.84
C LEU A 46 -5.01 -7.52 2.02
N ILE A 47 -3.91 -7.05 2.61
CA ILE A 47 -3.61 -5.63 2.77
C ILE A 47 -2.44 -5.25 1.85
N PHE A 48 -2.63 -4.21 1.05
CA PHE A 48 -1.53 -3.50 0.38
C PHE A 48 -1.21 -2.24 1.17
N THR A 49 0.08 -2.01 1.47
CA THR A 49 0.52 -0.74 2.05
C THR A 49 1.34 0.03 1.03
N ILE A 50 1.08 1.32 0.89
CA ILE A 50 1.80 2.20 -0.04
C ILE A 50 2.32 3.40 0.73
N GLU A 51 3.62 3.60 0.67
CA GLU A 51 4.32 4.67 1.37
C GLU A 51 5.56 5.14 0.61
N ASP A 52 5.78 6.46 0.60
CA ASP A 52 7.02 7.06 0.13
C ASP A 52 8.05 7.06 1.28
N HIS A 53 8.34 5.87 1.78
CA HIS A 53 9.20 5.62 2.92
C HIS A 53 9.76 4.19 2.84
N ASN A 54 10.75 3.89 3.67
CA ASN A 54 11.34 2.56 3.74
C ASN A 54 10.31 1.52 4.23
N VAL A 55 10.05 0.50 3.41
CA VAL A 55 9.09 -0.59 3.69
C VAL A 55 9.44 -1.41 4.93
N ASN A 56 10.68 -1.35 5.41
CA ASN A 56 11.12 -2.10 6.59
C ASN A 56 10.89 -1.36 7.91
N ALA A 57 10.59 -0.05 7.88
CA ALA A 57 10.40 0.75 9.09
C ALA A 57 9.11 1.60 9.11
N GLY A 58 8.42 1.73 7.97
CA GLY A 58 7.27 2.62 7.86
C GLY A 58 5.90 1.97 8.09
N LEU A 59 4.88 2.48 7.40
CA LEU A 59 3.47 2.10 7.49
C LEU A 59 3.28 0.59 7.41
N GLY A 60 3.92 -0.08 6.45
CA GLY A 60 3.81 -1.53 6.27
C GLY A 60 4.27 -2.31 7.50
N SER A 61 5.41 -1.92 8.08
CA SER A 61 5.93 -2.53 9.31
C SER A 61 5.07 -2.22 10.53
N ILE A 62 4.58 -0.98 10.65
CA ILE A 62 3.68 -0.58 11.75
C ILE A 62 2.37 -1.36 11.71
N ILE A 63 1.77 -1.52 10.53
CA ILE A 63 0.54 -2.31 10.37
C ILE A 63 0.80 -3.77 10.70
N ALA A 64 1.93 -4.34 10.24
CA ALA A 64 2.30 -5.73 10.55
C ALA A 64 2.43 -5.97 12.07
N ASP A 65 3.12 -5.06 12.77
CA ASP A 65 3.29 -5.13 14.23
C ASP A 65 1.95 -5.00 14.98
N LYS A 66 1.12 -4.04 14.59
CA LYS A 66 -0.21 -3.86 15.21
C LYS A 66 -1.14 -5.05 14.97
N LEU A 67 -1.14 -5.63 13.77
CA LEU A 67 -1.92 -6.84 13.45
C LEU A 67 -1.46 -8.04 14.29
N ALA A 68 -0.15 -8.26 14.39
CA ALA A 68 0.43 -9.32 15.21
C ALA A 68 0.07 -9.15 16.70
N THR A 69 0.24 -7.94 17.24
CA THR A 69 -0.12 -7.59 18.63
C THR A 69 -1.61 -7.80 18.89
N ALA A 70 -2.47 -7.47 17.93
CA ALA A 70 -3.91 -7.65 18.02
C ALA A 70 -4.38 -9.11 17.78
N ARG A 71 -3.46 -10.03 17.46
CA ARG A 71 -3.73 -11.43 17.07
C ARG A 71 -4.65 -11.56 15.86
N ILE A 72 -4.47 -10.67 14.87
CA ILE A 72 -5.21 -10.68 13.61
C ILE A 72 -4.25 -11.15 12.51
N THR A 73 -4.60 -12.22 11.81
CA THR A 73 -3.80 -12.76 10.71
C THR A 73 -4.31 -12.22 9.37
N CYS A 74 -3.45 -11.51 8.64
CA CYS A 74 -3.71 -11.06 7.29
C CYS A 74 -2.38 -10.97 6.52
N PRO A 75 -2.30 -11.46 5.27
CA PRO A 75 -1.15 -11.22 4.43
C PRO A 75 -1.04 -9.71 4.12
N ILE A 76 0.20 -9.23 4.02
CA ILE A 76 0.51 -7.82 3.75
C ILE A 76 1.52 -7.76 2.61
N HIS A 77 1.21 -6.97 1.58
CA HIS A 77 2.14 -6.64 0.51
C HIS A 77 2.58 -5.18 0.64
N LYS A 78 3.87 -4.97 0.94
CA LYS A 78 4.43 -3.64 1.20
C LYS A 78 5.01 -3.03 -0.08
N ILE A 79 4.56 -1.82 -0.42
CA ILE A 79 4.99 -1.05 -1.58
C ILE A 79 5.59 0.26 -1.07
N GLY A 80 6.84 0.52 -1.42
CA GLY A 80 7.59 1.70 -1.00
C GLY A 80 9.07 1.54 -1.32
N VAL A 81 9.89 2.38 -0.71
CA VAL A 81 11.34 2.34 -0.88
C VAL A 81 11.92 1.11 -0.17
N ASN A 82 12.77 0.34 -0.84
CA ASN A 82 13.37 -0.88 -0.29
C ASN A 82 14.91 -0.92 -0.41
N GLU A 83 15.51 0.12 -1.00
CA GLU A 83 16.94 0.29 -1.18
C GLU A 83 17.29 1.79 -1.19
N TYR A 84 18.57 2.13 -1.35
CA TYR A 84 19.01 3.51 -1.41
C TYR A 84 18.44 4.20 -2.67
N PRO A 85 17.72 5.32 -2.54
CA PRO A 85 17.15 6.02 -3.69
C PRO A 85 18.18 6.53 -4.67
N LEU A 86 17.84 6.47 -5.96
CA LEU A 86 18.63 7.04 -7.04
C LEU A 86 18.37 8.55 -7.17
N SER A 87 19.23 9.24 -7.91
CA SER A 87 18.98 10.61 -8.35
C SER A 87 18.02 10.59 -9.55
N GLY A 88 16.99 11.44 -9.52
CA GLY A 88 16.02 11.53 -10.61
C GLY A 88 14.86 12.46 -10.26
N THR A 89 13.91 12.59 -11.19
CA THR A 89 12.65 13.29 -10.89
C THR A 89 11.78 12.45 -9.96
N ALA A 90 10.86 13.08 -9.24
CA ALA A 90 9.94 12.35 -8.36
C ALA A 90 9.14 11.27 -9.12
N ASP A 91 8.69 11.57 -10.34
CA ASP A 91 7.91 10.61 -11.14
C ASP A 91 8.77 9.43 -11.63
N ASP A 92 10.03 9.67 -11.99
CA ASP A 92 10.96 8.58 -12.33
C ASP A 92 11.21 7.68 -11.12
N LEU A 93 11.38 8.26 -9.93
CA LEU A 93 11.59 7.50 -8.70
C LEU A 93 10.33 6.72 -8.30
N TYR A 94 9.14 7.32 -8.42
CA TYR A 94 7.90 6.58 -8.18
C TYR A 94 7.75 5.41 -9.14
N LYS A 95 8.13 5.57 -10.41
CA LYS A 95 8.11 4.47 -11.37
C LYS A 95 9.14 3.39 -11.02
N TYR A 96 10.35 3.78 -10.68
CA TYR A 96 11.42 2.87 -10.26
C TYR A 96 11.01 2.01 -9.05
N PHE A 97 10.44 2.64 -8.03
CA PHE A 97 9.94 1.98 -6.82
C PHE A 97 8.51 1.41 -6.96
N LYS A 98 7.96 1.36 -8.18
CA LYS A 98 6.63 0.79 -8.49
C LYS A 98 5.45 1.44 -7.75
N MET A 99 5.58 2.72 -7.43
CA MET A 99 4.59 3.54 -6.75
C MET A 99 3.76 4.43 -7.69
N ASP A 100 4.11 4.52 -8.98
CA ASP A 100 3.25 5.16 -9.98
C ASP A 100 1.95 4.37 -10.21
N HIS A 101 0.90 5.02 -10.74
CA HIS A 101 -0.41 4.37 -10.88
C HIS A 101 -0.40 3.14 -11.80
N ALA A 102 0.38 3.14 -12.89
CA ALA A 102 0.45 2.00 -13.82
C ALA A 102 1.20 0.83 -13.19
N SER A 103 2.28 1.11 -12.47
CA SER A 103 3.01 0.10 -11.70
C SER A 103 2.15 -0.49 -10.58
N LEU A 104 1.37 0.34 -9.86
CA LEU A 104 0.44 -0.11 -8.83
C LEU A 104 -0.64 -1.05 -9.39
N VAL A 105 -1.29 -0.68 -10.50
CA VAL A 105 -2.29 -1.55 -11.17
C VAL A 105 -1.67 -2.91 -11.49
N LYS A 106 -0.47 -2.92 -12.08
CA LYS A 106 0.26 -4.15 -12.41
C LYS A 106 0.56 -4.98 -11.17
N THR A 107 1.09 -4.36 -10.10
CA THR A 107 1.40 -5.04 -8.84
C THR A 107 0.15 -5.63 -8.20
N PHE A 108 -0.96 -4.91 -8.16
CA PHE A 108 -2.22 -5.41 -7.61
C PHE A 108 -2.72 -6.64 -8.34
N LYS A 109 -2.78 -6.61 -9.68
CA LYS A 109 -3.19 -7.77 -10.49
C LYS A 109 -2.28 -8.98 -10.25
N GLN A 110 -0.96 -8.76 -10.30
CA GLN A 110 0.02 -9.81 -10.07
C GLN A 110 -0.14 -10.49 -8.71
N VAL A 111 -0.34 -9.72 -7.64
CA VAL A 111 -0.49 -10.26 -6.28
C VAL A 111 -1.85 -10.93 -6.09
N LEU A 112 -2.89 -10.44 -6.76
CA LEU A 112 -4.22 -11.06 -6.76
C LEU A 112 -4.32 -12.28 -7.70
N ALA A 113 -3.23 -12.62 -8.40
CA ALA A 113 -3.18 -13.67 -9.44
C ALA A 113 -4.21 -13.47 -10.56
N LEU A 114 -4.41 -12.22 -10.97
CA LEU A 114 -5.27 -11.77 -12.08
C LEU A 114 -4.45 -11.36 -13.31
#